data_AF-A0A5K1CEC3-F1
#
_entry.id   AF-A0A5K1CEC3-F1
#
_cell.length_a   1.000
_cell.length_b   1.000
_cell.length_c   1.000
_cell.angle_alpha   90.00
_cell.angle_beta   90.00
_cell.angle_gamma   90.00
#
_symmetry.space_group_name_H-M   'P 1'
#
loop_
_entity.id
_entity.type
_entity.pdbx_description
1 polymer ?
#
loop_
_entity_poly.entity_id
_entity_poly.type
_entity_poly.pdbx_seq_one_letter_code
_entity_poly.pdbx_strand_id
1 'polypeptide(L)'
;LHYNPMSTVFINIPSISTLQWHPFSVTSDSSLEEDELTVVIKSEGSWSEALYQKLSSKNVAVDRLEVAVEGPYGSPSIDYL
;
A
#
# COMPACT_ATOMS: atom_id res chain seq x y z
N LEU A 1 -9.17 4.26 9.52
CA LEU A 1 -9.18 5.16 8.32
C LEU A 1 -10.44 4.81 7.55
N HIS A 2 -11.37 5.73 7.29
CA HIS A 2 -12.54 5.40 6.46
C HIS A 2 -12.18 5.49 4.98
N TYR A 3 -12.32 4.38 4.25
CA TYR A 3 -12.00 4.31 2.81
C TYR A 3 -12.96 3.35 2.10
N ASN A 4 -13.31 3.67 0.86
CA ASN A 4 -14.08 2.76 0.01
C ASN A 4 -13.12 1.81 -0.72
N PRO A 5 -13.55 0.57 -1.04
CA PRO A 5 -12.86 -0.27 -2.01
C PRO A 5 -12.55 0.51 -3.30
N MET A 6 -11.41 0.23 -3.94
CA MET A 6 -10.90 0.94 -5.13
C MET A 6 -10.40 2.37 -4.90
N SER A 7 -10.36 2.87 -3.67
CA SER A 7 -9.64 4.12 -3.39
C SER A 7 -8.14 3.94 -3.66
N THR A 8 -7.45 5.01 -4.04
CA THR A 8 -6.01 5.04 -4.26
C THR A 8 -5.30 5.60 -3.03
N VAL A 9 -4.21 4.98 -2.59
CA VAL A 9 -3.30 5.54 -1.59
C VAL A 9 -1.92 5.72 -2.20
N PHE A 10 -1.19 6.74 -1.74
CA PHE A 10 0.22 6.92 -2.06
C PHE A 10 1.05 6.34 -0.93
N ILE A 11 2.02 5.51 -1.30
CA ILE A 11 2.89 4.81 -0.37
C ILE A 11 4.32 5.29 -0.55
N ASN A 12 4.96 5.66 0.56
CA ASN A 12 6.40 5.87 0.65
C ASN A 12 7.01 4.85 1.62
N ILE A 13 8.11 4.25 1.20
CA ILE A 13 8.89 3.31 2.01
C ILE A 13 10.30 3.89 2.11
N PRO A 14 10.64 4.59 3.22
CA PRO A 14 11.91 5.31 3.35
C PRO A 14 13.12 4.40 3.15
N SER A 15 12.98 3.12 3.50
CA SER A 15 14.03 2.11 3.36
C SER A 15 14.25 1.60 1.93
N ILE A 16 13.43 2.05 0.97
CA ILE A 16 13.57 1.86 -0.49
C ILE A 16 13.90 3.21 -1.15
N SER A 17 13.15 4.26 -0.81
CA SER A 17 13.36 5.62 -1.31
C SER A 17 12.75 6.65 -0.37
N THR A 18 13.53 7.67 0.01
CA THR A 18 13.09 8.69 0.97
C THR A 18 12.14 9.74 0.37
N LEU A 19 12.10 9.87 -0.96
CA LEU A 19 11.35 10.93 -1.64
C LEU A 19 10.27 10.41 -2.60
N GLN A 20 10.33 9.14 -3.01
CA GLN A 20 9.40 8.61 -4.00
C GLN A 20 8.10 8.12 -3.35
N TRP A 21 6.98 8.62 -3.84
CA TRP A 21 5.64 8.18 -3.49
C TRP A 21 5.03 7.43 -4.67
N HIS A 22 4.51 6.23 -4.44
CA HIS A 22 3.93 5.38 -5.47
C HIS A 22 2.44 5.14 -5.20
N PRO A 23 1.56 5.33 -6.21
CA PRO A 23 0.13 5.12 -6.05
C PRO A 23 -0.24 3.63 -6.13
N PHE A 24 -1.13 3.17 -5.26
CA PHE A 24 -1.72 1.83 -5.27
C PHE A 24 -3.22 1.88 -4.96
N SER A 25 -3.99 1.01 -5.61
CA SER A 25 -5.40 0.82 -5.29
C SER A 25 -5.55 -0.06 -4.04
N VAL A 26 -6.42 0.36 -3.14
CA VAL A 26 -6.82 -0.39 -1.95
C VAL A 26 -7.72 -1.54 -2.36
N THR A 27 -7.39 -2.74 -1.90
CA THR A 27 -8.12 -3.98 -2.21
C THR A 27 -8.99 -4.47 -1.05
N SER A 28 -8.84 -3.91 0.15
CA SER A 28 -9.67 -4.17 1.32
C SER A 28 -10.90 -3.25 1.36
N ASP A 29 -11.83 -3.56 2.28
CA ASP A 29 -12.99 -2.73 2.60
C ASP A 29 -12.94 -2.34 4.08
N SER A 30 -12.90 -1.03 4.37
CA SER A 30 -12.83 -0.55 5.75
C SER A 30 -14.04 -0.90 6.61
N SER A 31 -15.17 -1.31 6.00
CA SER A 31 -16.36 -1.81 6.72
C SER A 31 -16.22 -3.26 7.19
N LEU A 32 -15.28 -4.02 6.60
CA LEU A 32 -15.01 -5.42 6.94
C LEU A 32 -13.69 -5.56 7.73
N GLU A 33 -12.72 -4.67 7.47
CA GLU A 33 -11.37 -4.68 8.02
C GLU A 33 -11.03 -3.28 8.58
N GLU A 34 -11.54 -2.97 9.78
CA GLU A 34 -11.46 -1.60 10.35
C GLU A 34 -10.02 -1.15 10.66
N ASP A 35 -9.15 -2.10 11.05
CA ASP A 35 -7.79 -1.84 11.54
C ASP A 35 -6.69 -2.09 10.49
N GLU A 36 -7.04 -2.65 9.33
CA GLU A 36 -6.07 -3.02 8.29
C GLU A 36 -6.41 -2.38 6.94
N LEU A 37 -5.37 -2.03 6.18
CA LEU A 37 -5.49 -1.57 4.80
C LEU A 37 -4.60 -2.47 3.95
N THR A 38 -5.21 -3.08 2.94
CA THR A 38 -4.53 -4.04 2.06
C THR A 38 -4.35 -3.45 0.67
N VAL A 39 -3.13 -3.56 0.15
CA VAL A 39 -2.78 -3.23 -1.24
C VAL A 39 -2.05 -4.41 -1.88
N VAL A 40 -2.21 -4.57 -3.19
CA VAL A 40 -1.48 -5.56 -3.96
C VAL A 40 -0.48 -4.84 -4.86
N ILE A 41 0.81 -5.10 -4.65
CA ILE A 41 1.91 -4.49 -5.40
C ILE A 41 2.53 -5.55 -6.31
N LYS A 42 2.41 -5.36 -7.62
CA LYS A 42 3.14 -6.17 -8.60
C LYS A 42 4.59 -5.70 -8.67
N SER A 43 5.54 -6.64 -8.68
CA SER A 43 6.97 -6.36 -8.85
C SER A 43 7.30 -6.02 -10.31
N GLU A 44 6.93 -4.82 -10.75
CA GLU A 44 7.15 -4.34 -12.12
C GLU A 44 7.77 -2.94 -12.09
N GLY A 45 9.10 -2.89 -12.19
CA GLY A 45 9.88 -1.64 -12.12
C GLY A 45 10.78 -1.58 -10.89
N SER A 46 11.75 -0.68 -10.95
CA SER A 46 12.88 -0.62 -10.01
C SER A 46 12.46 -0.48 -8.55
N TRP A 47 11.45 0.35 -8.25
CA TRP A 47 10.98 0.56 -6.88
C TRP A 47 10.30 -0.69 -6.31
N SER A 48 9.36 -1.28 -7.05
CA SER A 48 8.60 -2.46 -6.60
C SER A 48 9.46 -3.73 -6.57
N GLU A 49 10.44 -3.85 -7.46
CA GLU A 49 11.42 -4.94 -7.42
C GLU A 49 12.32 -4.81 -6.20
N ALA A 50 12.81 -3.61 -5.88
CA ALA A 50 13.59 -3.37 -4.66
C ALA A 50 12.80 -3.72 -3.39
N LEU A 51 11.51 -3.37 -3.35
CA LEU A 51 10.61 -3.76 -2.27
C LEU A 51 10.48 -5.29 -2.17
N TYR A 52 10.22 -5.97 -3.28
CA TYR A 52 10.10 -7.42 -3.32
C TYR A 52 11.38 -8.12 -2.84
N GLN A 53 12.55 -7.67 -3.29
CA GLN A 53 13.84 -8.23 -2.86
C GLN A 53 14.11 -8.01 -1.37
N LYS A 54 13.72 -6.84 -0.84
CA LYS A 54 13.86 -6.52 0.59
C LYS A 54 13.01 -7.46 1.44
N LEU A 55 11.74 -7.68 1.05
CA LEU A 55 10.81 -8.55 1.77
C LEU A 55 11.14 -10.05 1.63
N SER A 56 11.73 -10.46 0.50
CA SER A 56 12.08 -11.86 0.23
C SER A 56 13.44 -12.30 0.80
N SER A 57 14.21 -11.36 1.38
CA SER A 57 15.55 -11.64 1.88
C SER A 57 15.51 -12.52 3.14
N LYS A 58 16.04 -13.74 3.04
CA LYS A 58 16.08 -14.72 4.15
C LYS A 58 16.90 -14.29 5.37
N ASN A 59 17.71 -13.23 5.24
CA ASN A 59 18.62 -12.76 6.30
C ASN A 59 18.00 -11.72 7.22
N VAL A 60 16.79 -11.22 6.90
CA VAL A 60 16.05 -10.29 7.74
C VAL A 60 14.61 -10.77 7.75
N ALA A 61 14.16 -11.33 8.87
CA ALA A 61 12.72 -11.46 9.11
C ALA A 61 12.17 -10.04 9.27
N VAL A 62 11.73 -9.44 8.16
CA VAL A 62 11.05 -8.15 8.19
C VAL A 62 9.63 -8.43 8.65
N ASP A 63 9.44 -8.58 9.96
CA ASP A 63 8.11 -8.73 10.54
C ASP A 63 7.30 -7.45 10.39
N ARG A 64 7.98 -6.30 10.31
CA ARG A 64 7.38 -4.97 10.15
C ARG A 64 8.25 -4.07 9.28
N LEU A 65 7.62 -3.34 8.39
CA LEU A 65 8.24 -2.33 7.53
C LEU A 65 7.67 -0.96 7.89
N GLU A 66 8.52 0.04 8.04
CA GLU A 66 8.06 1.42 8.18
C GLU A 66 7.57 1.94 6.83
N VAL A 67 6.32 2.39 6.82
CA VAL A 67 5.61 2.86 5.63
C VAL A 67 4.89 4.15 5.97
N ALA A 68 5.10 5.18 5.16
CA ALA A 68 4.29 6.39 5.18
C ALA A 68 3.18 6.28 4.13
N VAL A 69 1.96 6.67 4.50
CA VAL A 69 0.77 6.54 3.67
C VAL A 69 0.09 7.91 3.56
N GLU A 70 -0.27 8.29 2.35
CA GLU A 70 -1.00 9.52 2.03
C GLU A 70 -2.28 9.16 1.25
N GLY A 71 -3.42 9.75 1.62
CA GLY A 71 -4.74 9.43 1.08
C GLY A 71 -5.76 9.04 2.16
N PRO A 72 -6.84 8.29 1.81
CA PRO A 72 -7.16 7.76 0.48
C PRO A 72 -7.67 8.82 -0.50
N TYR A 73 -7.45 8.59 -1.79
CA TYR A 73 -7.94 9.38 -2.92
C TYR A 73 -8.90 8.53 -3.75
N GLY A 74 -10.16 8.92 -3.84
CA GLY A 74 -11.19 8.21 -4.59
C GLY A 74 -12.53 8.89 -4.43
N SER A 75 -13.46 8.68 -5.36
CA SER A 75 -14.79 9.28 -5.24
C SER A 75 -15.52 8.68 -4.02
N PRO A 76 -16.17 9.50 -3.17
CA PRO A 76 -16.96 9.01 -2.04
C PRO A 76 -18.20 8.18 -2.46
N SER A 77 -18.48 8.06 -3.75
CA SER A 77 -19.68 7.45 -4.30
C SER A 77 -19.34 6.21 -5.15
N ILE A 78 -19.13 5.07 -4.51
CA ILE A 78 -19.45 3.79 -5.13
C ILE A 78 -20.43 3.11 -4.17
N ASP A 79 -21.69 3.55 -4.24
CA ASP A 79 -22.79 2.74 -3.73
C ASP A 79 -22.85 1.50 -4.63
N TYR A 80 -22.39 0.36 -4.11
CA TYR A 80 -22.71 -0.92 -4.73
C TYR A 80 -24.23 -1.12 -4.57
N LEU A 81 -24.95 -0.94 -5.68
CA LEU A 81 -26.36 -1.35 -5.82
C LEU A 81 -26.53 -2.86 -5.62
#